data_AF-A0A6L2PB20-F1
#
_entry.id   AF-A0A6L2PB20-F1
#
_cell.length_a   1.000
_cell.length_b   1.000
_cell.length_c   1.000
_cell.angle_alpha   90.00
_cell.angle_beta   90.00
_cell.angle_gamma   90.00
#
_symmetry.space_group_name_H-M   'P 1'
#
loop_
_entity.id
_entity.type
_entity.pdbx_description
1 polymer ?
#
loop_
_entity_poly.entity_id
_entity_poly.type
_entity_poly.pdbx_seq_one_letter_code
_entity_poly.pdbx_strand_id
1 'polypeptide(L)'
;SQVFVPATGMWGYEEANGTWTGVVGMITRGEVEVGVCDVAMTPVRIGVVSYSMQVATFQYVIKPPTLKANAHDCLCSYKIFVRIGDVDVSWDSFLRPLSTGLWVVMAASAVAMALALKICFQVDLGNRKKQRMDTALQDLVFATFGAVFCSQGQPRTPLTFQCRLVYIMPYMLGMLLLCAYSAAVISFLTVHKTNLPFTTLEQLHQDKTYTVRAVRGSSTFETFRVCCQDVNLHTCIEFTTEG
;
A
#
# COMPACT_ATOMS: atom_id res chain seq x y z
N SER A 1 -45.54 -1.80 -7.88
CA SER A 1 -44.80 -1.03 -6.85
C SER A 1 -44.01 0.06 -7.57
N GLN A 2 -44.17 1.33 -7.17
CA GLN A 2 -43.39 2.45 -7.72
C GLN A 2 -42.19 2.72 -6.80
N VAL A 3 -41.04 3.02 -7.40
CA VAL A 3 -39.79 3.30 -6.66
C VAL A 3 -39.53 4.80 -6.71
N PHE A 4 -39.34 5.39 -5.54
CA PHE A 4 -39.03 6.81 -5.39
C PHE A 4 -37.61 6.99 -4.86
N VAL A 5 -36.92 8.00 -5.36
CA VAL A 5 -35.58 8.38 -4.89
C VAL A 5 -35.71 9.75 -4.23
N PRO A 6 -35.19 9.95 -3.00
CA PRO A 6 -35.26 11.25 -2.35
C PRO A 6 -34.53 12.30 -3.18
N ALA A 7 -35.09 13.51 -3.30
CA ALA A 7 -34.49 14.62 -4.07
C ALA A 7 -33.07 14.97 -3.59
N THR A 8 -32.81 14.80 -2.29
CA THR A 8 -31.48 15.00 -1.69
C THR A 8 -30.49 13.87 -2.00
N GLY A 9 -30.95 12.68 -2.41
CA GLY A 9 -30.11 11.49 -2.52
C GLY A 9 -29.57 10.95 -1.18
N MET A 10 -30.03 11.49 -0.04
CA MET A 10 -29.46 11.23 1.29
C MET A 10 -30.39 10.38 2.16
N TRP A 11 -29.82 9.76 3.21
CA TRP A 11 -30.59 8.97 4.20
C TRP A 11 -31.62 9.79 4.96
N GLY A 12 -31.26 11.00 5.35
CA GLY A 12 -32.12 11.91 6.11
C GLY A 12 -31.57 12.28 7.47
N TYR A 13 -31.67 13.58 7.77
CA TYR A 13 -31.34 14.16 9.06
C TYR A 13 -32.42 15.17 9.44
N GLU A 14 -32.50 15.47 10.74
CA GLU A 14 -33.42 16.46 11.28
C GLU A 14 -32.88 17.88 11.02
N GLU A 15 -33.69 18.70 10.36
CA GLU A 15 -33.41 20.11 10.18
C GLU A 15 -33.78 20.92 11.44
N ALA A 16 -33.29 22.16 11.54
CA ALA A 16 -33.59 23.05 12.66
C ALA A 16 -35.09 23.38 12.83
N ASN A 17 -35.89 23.19 11.78
CA ASN A 17 -37.34 23.35 11.78
C ASN A 17 -38.09 22.10 12.33
N GLY A 18 -37.37 21.05 12.75
CA GLY A 18 -37.93 19.77 13.22
C GLY A 18 -38.42 18.85 12.09
N THR A 19 -38.20 19.22 10.82
CA THR A 19 -38.56 18.37 9.68
C THR A 19 -37.41 17.44 9.31
N TRP A 20 -37.74 16.32 8.68
CA TRP A 20 -36.77 15.32 8.26
C TRP A 20 -36.54 15.35 6.75
N THR A 21 -35.28 15.26 6.36
CA THR A 21 -34.86 15.18 4.95
C THR A 21 -34.67 13.73 4.51
N GLY A 22 -34.34 13.51 3.23
CA GLY A 22 -33.94 12.19 2.72
C GLY A 22 -35.02 11.11 2.84
N VAL A 23 -34.58 9.85 2.89
CA VAL A 23 -35.46 8.67 3.03
C VAL A 23 -36.28 8.74 4.31
N VAL A 24 -35.68 9.12 5.45
CA VAL A 24 -36.39 9.28 6.73
C VAL A 24 -37.52 10.31 6.59
N GLY A 25 -37.24 11.43 5.93
CA GLY A 25 -38.23 12.47 5.61
C GLY A 25 -39.42 11.95 4.82
N MET A 26 -39.18 11.22 3.74
CA MET A 26 -40.24 10.66 2.89
C MET A 26 -41.15 9.70 3.68
N ILE A 27 -40.58 8.88 4.56
CA ILE A 27 -41.34 7.97 5.43
C ILE A 27 -42.18 8.78 6.43
N THR A 28 -41.58 9.76 7.13
CA THR A 28 -42.29 10.58 8.13
C THR A 28 -43.42 11.42 7.55
N ARG A 29 -43.31 11.86 6.29
CA ARG A 29 -44.36 12.59 5.57
C ARG A 29 -45.42 11.69 4.92
N GLY A 30 -45.28 10.36 5.01
CA GLY A 30 -46.22 9.42 4.40
C GLY A 30 -46.14 9.37 2.86
N GLU A 31 -45.03 9.82 2.27
CA GLU A 31 -44.81 9.77 0.82
C GLU A 31 -44.45 8.35 0.35
N VAL A 32 -43.85 7.56 1.24
CA VAL A 32 -43.48 6.16 0.99
C VAL A 32 -43.76 5.31 2.24
N GLU A 33 -44.12 4.04 2.03
CA GLU A 33 -44.39 3.09 3.12
C GLU A 33 -43.12 2.43 3.67
N VAL A 34 -42.13 2.18 2.80
CA VAL A 34 -40.89 1.47 3.14
C VAL A 34 -39.70 2.12 2.45
N GLY A 35 -38.65 2.42 3.22
CA GLY A 35 -37.36 2.83 2.69
C GLY A 35 -36.37 1.67 2.69
N VAL A 36 -35.79 1.35 1.53
CA VAL A 36 -34.76 0.31 1.39
C VAL A 36 -33.42 0.99 1.07
N CYS A 37 -32.59 1.18 2.09
CA CYS A 37 -31.25 1.76 1.95
C CYS A 37 -30.36 1.34 3.14
N ASP A 38 -29.05 1.59 3.04
CA ASP A 38 -28.10 1.39 4.15
C ASP A 38 -28.24 2.50 5.19
N VAL A 39 -29.32 2.46 5.98
CA VAL A 39 -29.60 3.47 7.01
C VAL A 39 -29.18 2.96 8.38
N ALA A 40 -28.24 3.67 9.00
CA ALA A 40 -27.83 3.37 10.37
C ALA A 40 -28.98 3.61 11.37
N MET A 41 -29.18 2.64 12.27
CA MET A 41 -30.05 2.75 13.43
C MET A 41 -29.39 3.64 14.48
N THR A 42 -29.95 4.82 14.73
CA THR A 42 -29.43 5.79 15.73
C THR A 42 -30.55 6.16 16.70
N PRO A 43 -30.24 6.57 17.95
CA PRO A 43 -31.27 6.96 18.92
C PRO A 43 -32.23 8.03 18.39
N VAL A 44 -31.71 9.01 17.65
CA VAL A 44 -32.51 10.09 17.06
C VAL A 44 -33.47 9.55 15.98
N ARG A 45 -33.02 8.62 15.12
CA ARG A 45 -33.86 8.07 14.04
C ARG A 45 -34.86 7.01 14.52
N ILE A 46 -34.52 6.23 15.55
CA ILE A 46 -35.45 5.24 16.15
C ILE A 46 -36.69 5.94 16.72
N GLY A 47 -36.57 7.19 17.15
CA GLY A 47 -37.70 7.99 17.62
C GLY A 47 -38.73 8.37 16.55
N VAL A 48 -38.38 8.28 15.25
CA VAL A 48 -39.22 8.75 14.15
C VAL A 48 -39.55 7.68 13.11
N VAL A 49 -38.73 6.64 12.98
CA VAL A 49 -38.97 5.53 12.05
C VAL A 49 -38.74 4.19 12.73
N SER A 50 -39.55 3.19 12.34
CA SER A 50 -39.38 1.81 12.77
C SER A 50 -38.44 1.08 11.81
N TYR A 51 -37.54 0.28 12.36
CA TYR A 51 -36.60 -0.53 11.59
C TYR A 51 -36.99 -2.01 11.62
N SER A 52 -36.60 -2.74 10.58
CA SER A 52 -36.60 -4.21 10.59
C SER A 52 -35.44 -4.75 11.43
N MET A 53 -35.18 -6.06 11.38
CA MET A 53 -33.96 -6.61 11.99
C MET A 53 -32.70 -6.05 11.32
N GLN A 54 -31.63 -5.87 12.11
CA GLN A 54 -30.33 -5.47 11.58
C GLN A 54 -29.80 -6.53 10.60
N VAL A 55 -29.59 -6.13 9.35
CA VAL A 55 -29.10 -7.02 8.29
C VAL A 55 -27.57 -7.06 8.26
N ALA A 56 -26.90 -5.97 8.64
CA ALA A 56 -25.44 -5.87 8.67
C ALA A 56 -24.97 -5.02 9.85
N THR A 57 -23.83 -5.40 10.44
CA THR A 57 -23.14 -4.63 11.49
C THR A 57 -21.76 -4.21 10.97
N PHE A 58 -21.52 -2.90 10.90
CA PHE A 58 -20.27 -2.34 10.36
C PHE A 58 -19.29 -1.84 11.44
N GLN A 59 -19.65 -1.97 12.72
CA GLN A 59 -18.85 -1.52 13.85
C GLN A 59 -17.96 -2.64 14.40
N TYR A 60 -16.64 -2.46 14.28
CA TYR A 60 -15.67 -3.30 14.99
C TYR A 60 -15.54 -2.80 16.42
N VAL A 61 -16.07 -3.56 17.38
CA VAL A 61 -15.75 -3.34 18.80
C VAL A 61 -14.31 -3.80 19.00
N ILE A 62 -13.35 -2.89 18.97
CA ILE A 62 -12.02 -3.16 19.51
C ILE A 62 -12.20 -3.18 21.03
N LYS A 63 -12.39 -4.38 21.59
CA LYS A 63 -12.29 -4.57 23.05
C LYS A 63 -10.80 -4.58 23.38
N PRO A 64 -10.23 -3.55 24.03
CA PRO A 64 -8.90 -3.70 24.61
C PRO A 64 -8.95 -4.86 25.61
N PRO A 65 -8.00 -5.83 25.57
CA PRO A 65 -8.04 -7.05 26.38
C PRO A 65 -7.88 -6.81 27.89
N THR A 66 -7.75 -5.55 28.35
CA THR A 66 -7.35 -5.19 29.71
C THR A 66 -8.35 -4.34 30.48
N LEU A 67 -9.41 -3.80 29.87
CA LEU A 67 -10.42 -3.05 30.62
C LEU A 67 -11.60 -3.94 31.02
N LYS A 68 -11.79 -4.10 32.34
CA LYS A 68 -13.06 -4.58 32.91
C LYS A 68 -14.14 -3.61 32.44
N ALA A 69 -14.99 -4.08 31.54
CA ALA A 69 -16.08 -3.29 30.97
C ALA A 69 -17.05 -2.88 32.07
N ASN A 70 -16.95 -1.64 32.52
CA ASN A 70 -18.07 -0.99 33.18
C ASN A 70 -19.09 -0.64 32.08
N ALA A 71 -20.38 -0.80 32.35
CA ALA A 71 -21.46 -0.61 31.39
C ALA A 71 -21.60 0.83 30.83
N HIS A 72 -20.71 1.75 31.20
CA HIS A 72 -20.70 3.16 30.81
C HIS A 72 -19.64 3.54 29.78
N ASP A 73 -18.71 2.64 29.41
CA ASP A 73 -17.72 2.93 28.38
C ASP A 73 -18.32 2.64 27.00
N CYS A 74 -19.01 3.65 26.45
CA CYS A 74 -19.49 3.62 25.07
C CYS A 74 -18.30 3.69 24.11
N LEU A 75 -17.76 2.53 23.74
CA LEU A 75 -16.68 2.40 22.75
C LEU A 75 -17.26 2.63 21.34
N CYS A 76 -17.45 3.89 20.97
CA CYS A 76 -17.72 4.30 19.60
C CYS A 76 -16.46 4.06 18.76
N SER A 77 -16.50 3.05 17.88
CA SER A 77 -15.44 2.76 16.93
C SER A 77 -15.76 3.48 15.63
N TYR A 78 -14.96 4.49 15.30
CA TYR A 78 -15.10 5.30 14.10
C TYR A 78 -14.01 4.90 13.09
N LYS A 79 -14.36 4.88 11.80
CA LYS A 79 -13.41 4.69 10.71
C LYS A 79 -13.11 6.05 10.09
N ILE A 80 -11.85 6.44 10.10
CA ILE A 80 -11.37 7.66 9.43
C ILE A 80 -10.61 7.22 8.19
N PHE A 81 -10.99 7.79 7.06
CA PHE A 81 -10.28 7.61 5.80
C PHE A 81 -9.36 8.81 5.61
N VAL A 82 -8.05 8.55 5.57
CA VAL A 82 -7.05 9.57 5.31
C VAL A 82 -6.65 9.51 3.85
N ARG A 83 -6.81 10.62 3.13
CA ARG A 83 -6.29 10.73 1.76
C ARG A 83 -4.78 10.92 1.85
N ILE A 84 -4.04 9.89 1.48
CA ILE A 84 -2.58 9.96 1.31
C ILE A 84 -2.34 10.55 -0.09
N GLY A 85 -1.46 11.54 -0.20
CA GLY A 85 -1.09 12.13 -1.49
C GLY A 85 -0.47 11.10 -2.44
N ASP A 86 -0.34 11.46 -3.72
CA ASP A 86 0.30 10.57 -4.69
C ASP A 86 1.72 10.21 -4.25
N VAL A 87 1.99 8.90 -4.20
CA VAL A 87 3.29 8.37 -3.84
C VAL A 87 4.11 8.27 -5.12
N ASP A 88 4.94 9.28 -5.39
CA ASP A 88 5.85 9.23 -6.52
C ASP A 88 6.90 8.13 -6.33
N VAL A 89 6.98 7.21 -7.30
CA VAL A 89 8.00 6.16 -7.30
C VAL A 89 9.32 6.79 -7.73
N SER A 90 10.16 7.15 -6.77
CA SER A 90 11.51 7.63 -7.04
C SER A 90 12.37 6.54 -7.68
N TRP A 91 13.26 6.91 -8.62
CA TRP A 91 14.21 5.97 -9.25
C TRP A 91 15.13 5.24 -8.27
N ASP A 92 15.42 5.84 -7.11
CA ASP A 92 16.17 5.20 -6.01
C ASP A 92 15.49 3.92 -5.49
N SER A 93 14.17 3.82 -5.64
CA SER A 93 13.38 2.65 -5.24
C SER A 93 13.77 1.37 -5.97
N PHE A 94 14.41 1.45 -7.14
CA PHE A 94 14.87 0.26 -7.87
C PHE A 94 16.19 -0.29 -7.33
N LEU A 95 17.01 0.53 -6.66
CA LEU A 95 18.29 0.09 -6.07
C LEU A 95 18.13 -0.39 -4.63
N ARG A 96 17.09 0.09 -3.92
CA ARG A 96 16.75 -0.30 -2.54
C ARG A 96 16.53 -1.79 -2.26
N PRO A 97 16.00 -2.62 -3.19
CA PRO A 97 15.75 -4.03 -2.89
C PRO A 97 17.03 -4.83 -2.62
N LEU A 98 18.17 -4.36 -3.13
CA LEU A 98 19.49 -4.97 -2.93
C LEU A 98 20.32 -4.10 -1.99
N SER A 99 20.90 -4.69 -0.96
CA SER A 99 21.79 -3.95 -0.04
C SER A 99 23.07 -3.51 -0.75
N THR A 100 23.67 -2.41 -0.28
CA THR A 100 24.95 -1.90 -0.81
C THR A 100 26.05 -2.97 -0.77
N GLY A 101 26.07 -3.79 0.28
CA GLY A 101 27.02 -4.91 0.39
C GLY A 101 26.83 -5.94 -0.71
N LEU A 102 25.59 -6.26 -1.08
CA LEU A 102 25.31 -7.23 -2.13
C LEU A 102 25.72 -6.70 -3.51
N TRP A 103 25.53 -5.41 -3.79
CA TRP A 103 26.06 -4.77 -5.00
C TRP A 103 27.59 -4.89 -5.12
N VAL A 104 28.31 -4.65 -4.02
CA VAL A 104 29.78 -4.79 -3.98
C VAL A 104 30.20 -6.23 -4.20
N VAL A 105 29.52 -7.20 -3.56
CA VAL A 105 29.82 -8.63 -3.73
C VAL A 105 29.54 -9.08 -5.17
N MET A 106 28.45 -8.63 -5.79
CA MET A 106 28.16 -8.92 -7.20
C MET A 106 29.27 -8.39 -8.11
N ALA A 107 29.69 -7.13 -7.94
CA ALA A 107 30.78 -6.55 -8.73
C ALA A 107 32.11 -7.29 -8.50
N ALA A 108 32.45 -7.61 -7.25
CA ALA A 108 33.65 -8.38 -6.91
C ALA A 108 33.63 -9.78 -7.52
N SER A 109 32.48 -10.47 -7.49
CA SER A 109 32.30 -11.80 -8.09
C SER A 109 32.47 -11.77 -9.62
N ALA A 110 31.99 -10.72 -10.29
CA ALA A 110 32.16 -10.54 -11.74
C ALA A 110 33.64 -10.34 -12.11
N VAL A 111 34.38 -9.53 -11.34
CA VAL A 111 35.83 -9.34 -11.52
C VAL A 111 36.59 -10.65 -11.27
N ALA A 112 36.26 -11.38 -10.21
CA ALA A 112 36.88 -12.66 -9.88
C ALA A 112 36.68 -13.70 -11.02
N MET A 113 35.48 -13.78 -11.58
CA MET A 113 35.20 -14.65 -12.72
C MET A 113 35.93 -14.21 -14.00
N ALA A 114 36.06 -12.91 -14.25
CA ALA A 114 36.83 -12.40 -15.39
C ALA A 114 38.31 -12.81 -15.31
N LEU A 115 38.89 -12.75 -14.11
CA LEU A 115 40.25 -13.22 -13.84
C LEU A 115 40.37 -14.73 -14.03
N ALA A 116 39.41 -15.51 -13.53
CA ALA A 116 39.38 -16.96 -13.71
C ALA A 116 39.32 -17.34 -15.21
N LEU A 117 38.49 -16.67 -16.00
CA LEU A 117 38.41 -16.87 -17.45
C LEU A 117 39.72 -16.53 -18.15
N LYS A 118 40.36 -15.42 -17.76
CA LYS A 118 41.66 -15.05 -18.31
C LYS A 118 42.72 -16.12 -18.05
N ILE A 119 42.77 -16.66 -16.83
CA ILE A 119 43.70 -17.73 -16.46
C ILE A 119 43.40 -18.98 -17.31
N CYS A 120 42.12 -19.36 -17.46
CA CYS A 120 41.72 -20.48 -18.31
C CYS A 120 42.18 -20.30 -19.77
N PHE A 121 41.98 -19.13 -20.37
CA PHE A 121 42.45 -18.85 -21.72
C PHE A 121 43.98 -18.87 -21.84
N GLN A 122 44.70 -18.37 -20.84
CA GLN A 122 46.17 -18.40 -20.84
C GLN A 122 46.72 -19.83 -20.71
N VAL A 123 46.10 -20.69 -19.89
CA VAL A 123 46.50 -22.10 -19.77
C VAL A 123 46.18 -22.89 -21.05
N ASP A 124 45.01 -22.66 -21.64
CA ASP A 124 44.61 -23.33 -22.90
C ASP A 124 45.53 -22.93 -24.08
N LEU A 125 45.93 -21.65 -24.14
CA LEU A 125 46.91 -21.13 -25.10
C LEU A 125 48.35 -21.58 -24.80
N GLY A 126 48.74 -21.70 -23.54
CA GLY A 126 50.06 -22.20 -23.14
C GLY A 126 50.30 -23.66 -23.55
N ASN A 127 49.24 -24.47 -23.51
CA ASN A 127 49.27 -25.87 -23.98
C ASN A 127 49.24 -26.01 -25.50
N ARG A 128 48.82 -24.99 -26.24
CA ARG A 128 48.74 -25.01 -27.71
C ARG A 128 49.60 -23.89 -28.29
N LYS A 129 50.83 -24.23 -28.71
CA LYS A 129 51.86 -23.34 -29.30
C LYS A 129 51.44 -22.47 -30.51
N LYS A 130 50.16 -22.38 -30.89
CA LYS A 130 49.70 -21.61 -32.05
C LYS A 130 48.55 -20.69 -31.64
N GLN A 131 48.78 -19.40 -31.86
CA GLN A 131 47.86 -18.26 -31.71
C GLN A 131 47.91 -17.53 -30.35
N ARG A 132 49.10 -16.99 -30.03
CA ARG A 132 49.20 -15.88 -29.08
C ARG A 132 48.46 -14.68 -29.66
N MET A 133 47.35 -14.32 -29.04
CA MET A 133 46.68 -13.05 -29.32
C MET A 133 46.66 -12.27 -28.02
N ASP A 134 47.18 -11.05 -28.07
CA ASP A 134 47.12 -10.11 -26.95
C ASP A 134 45.70 -9.59 -26.84
N THR A 135 44.77 -10.43 -26.35
CA THR A 135 43.50 -9.90 -25.86
C THR A 135 43.81 -9.08 -24.62
N ALA A 136 43.54 -7.77 -24.71
CA ALA A 136 43.74 -6.87 -23.59
C ALA A 136 42.88 -7.34 -22.41
N LEU A 137 43.43 -7.20 -21.20
CA LEU A 137 42.71 -7.50 -19.96
C LEU A 137 41.35 -6.80 -19.89
N GLN A 138 41.29 -5.59 -20.43
CA GLN A 138 40.10 -4.76 -20.48
C GLN A 138 39.01 -5.42 -21.32
N ASP A 139 39.32 -5.97 -22.49
CA ASP A 139 38.34 -6.61 -23.37
C ASP A 139 37.71 -7.85 -22.73
N LEU A 140 38.50 -8.64 -21.99
CA LEU A 140 37.99 -9.81 -21.26
C LEU A 140 37.12 -9.40 -20.08
N VAL A 141 37.50 -8.35 -19.33
CA VAL A 141 36.70 -7.84 -18.22
C VAL A 141 35.38 -7.27 -18.74
N PHE A 142 35.39 -6.48 -19.80
CA PHE A 142 34.17 -5.96 -20.44
C PHE A 142 33.27 -7.07 -20.97
N ALA A 143 33.84 -8.07 -21.63
CA ALA A 143 33.06 -9.18 -22.15
C ALA A 143 32.47 -10.05 -21.03
N THR A 144 33.22 -10.29 -19.94
CA THR A 144 32.71 -11.03 -18.78
C THR A 144 31.64 -10.24 -18.06
N PHE A 145 31.79 -8.92 -17.95
CA PHE A 145 30.75 -8.04 -17.43
C PHE A 145 29.48 -8.11 -18.29
N GLY A 146 29.61 -8.07 -19.62
CA GLY A 146 28.51 -8.26 -20.55
C GLY A 146 27.84 -9.64 -20.45
N ALA A 147 28.61 -10.70 -20.18
CA ALA A 147 28.08 -12.05 -19.96
C ALA A 147 27.26 -12.15 -18.65
N VAL A 148 27.71 -11.50 -17.57
CA VAL A 148 27.04 -11.55 -16.25
C VAL A 148 25.79 -10.66 -16.22
N PHE A 149 25.88 -9.41 -16.69
CA PHE A 149 24.79 -8.44 -16.54
C PHE A 149 23.83 -8.39 -17.73
N CYS A 150 24.33 -8.62 -18.93
CA CYS A 150 23.56 -8.46 -20.15
C CYS A 150 23.30 -9.80 -20.87
N SER A 151 23.77 -10.91 -20.31
CA SER A 151 23.74 -12.24 -20.94
C SER A 151 24.29 -12.21 -22.37
N GLN A 152 25.27 -11.33 -22.66
CA GLN A 152 25.82 -11.15 -23.99
C GLN A 152 26.82 -12.26 -24.34
N GLY A 153 26.72 -12.77 -25.56
CA GLY A 153 27.64 -13.77 -26.09
C GLY A 153 29.02 -13.18 -26.41
N GLN A 154 30.07 -13.93 -26.13
CA GLN A 154 31.44 -13.54 -26.47
C GLN A 154 31.85 -14.15 -27.83
N PRO A 155 32.62 -13.44 -28.67
CA PRO A 155 32.98 -13.92 -30.00
C PRO A 155 33.91 -15.15 -30.00
N ARG A 156 34.45 -15.56 -28.85
CA ARG A 156 35.32 -16.74 -28.73
C ARG A 156 34.88 -17.63 -27.58
N THR A 157 34.86 -18.92 -27.87
CA THR A 157 34.56 -19.98 -26.90
C THR A 157 35.82 -20.82 -26.66
N PRO A 158 36.07 -21.25 -25.42
CA PRO A 158 37.21 -22.11 -25.12
C PRO A 158 37.02 -23.52 -25.72
N LEU A 159 38.13 -24.12 -26.15
CA LEU A 159 38.12 -25.41 -26.85
C LEU A 159 38.10 -26.60 -25.89
N THR A 160 38.76 -26.47 -24.73
CA THR A 160 38.83 -27.51 -23.68
C THR A 160 37.59 -27.55 -22.80
N PHE A 161 37.18 -28.75 -22.39
CA PHE A 161 35.97 -28.97 -21.58
C PHE A 161 36.02 -28.28 -20.22
N GLN A 162 37.18 -28.29 -19.54
CA GLN A 162 37.36 -27.63 -18.25
C GLN A 162 37.15 -26.11 -18.33
N CYS A 163 37.68 -25.47 -19.37
CA CYS A 163 37.51 -24.04 -19.62
C CYS A 163 36.08 -23.70 -20.05
N ARG A 164 35.35 -24.61 -20.70
CA ARG A 164 33.92 -24.43 -21.01
C ARG A 164 33.04 -24.38 -19.77
N LEU A 165 33.35 -25.17 -18.73
CA LEU A 165 32.63 -25.08 -17.46
C LEU A 165 32.82 -23.69 -16.83
N VAL A 166 34.07 -23.20 -16.78
CA VAL A 166 34.37 -21.85 -16.26
C VAL A 166 33.70 -20.76 -17.11
N TYR A 167 33.59 -20.95 -18.42
CA TYR A 167 32.87 -20.05 -19.34
C TYR A 167 31.36 -19.98 -19.09
N ILE A 168 30.71 -21.08 -18.71
CA ILE A 168 29.26 -21.12 -18.47
C ILE A 168 28.88 -20.53 -17.11
N MET A 169 29.76 -20.60 -16.10
CA MET A 169 29.46 -20.15 -14.73
C MET A 169 29.01 -18.67 -14.63
N PRO A 170 29.66 -17.70 -15.31
CA PRO A 170 29.20 -16.30 -15.32
C PRO A 170 27.78 -16.13 -15.88
N TYR A 171 27.39 -16.90 -16.89
CA TYR A 171 26.04 -16.86 -17.47
C TYR A 171 25.00 -17.42 -16.51
N MET A 172 25.31 -18.54 -15.84
CA MET A 172 24.43 -19.11 -14.82
C MET A 172 24.26 -18.16 -13.63
N LEU A 173 25.35 -17.53 -13.18
CA LEU A 173 25.29 -16.53 -12.13
C LEU A 173 24.47 -15.31 -12.56
N GLY A 174 24.69 -14.79 -13.76
CA GLY A 174 23.94 -13.66 -14.32
C GLY A 174 22.43 -13.91 -14.35
N MET A 175 22.02 -15.09 -14.83
CA MET A 175 20.61 -15.50 -14.84
C MET A 175 20.02 -15.63 -13.43
N LEU A 176 20.78 -16.20 -12.48
CA LEU A 176 20.35 -16.31 -11.08
C LEU A 176 20.16 -14.93 -10.44
N LEU A 177 21.14 -14.03 -10.64
CA LEU A 177 21.08 -12.66 -10.12
C LEU A 177 19.92 -11.87 -10.75
N LEU A 178 19.69 -11.99 -12.06
CA LEU A 178 18.58 -11.35 -12.74
C LEU A 178 17.22 -11.83 -12.19
N CYS A 179 17.07 -13.13 -11.98
CA CYS A 179 15.85 -13.72 -11.41
C CYS A 179 15.63 -13.27 -9.95
N ALA A 180 16.67 -13.27 -9.13
CA ALA A 180 16.58 -12.81 -7.74
C ALA A 180 16.25 -11.31 -7.66
N TYR A 181 16.90 -10.49 -8.49
CA TYR A 181 16.65 -9.05 -8.56
C TYR A 181 15.23 -8.74 -9.03
N SER A 182 14.75 -9.40 -10.08
CA SER A 182 13.40 -9.15 -10.59
C SER A 182 12.34 -9.50 -9.55
N ALA A 183 12.49 -10.63 -8.85
CA ALA A 183 11.61 -11.02 -7.75
C ALA A 183 11.64 -10.00 -6.60
N ALA A 184 12.84 -9.52 -6.22
CA ALA A 184 13.00 -8.54 -5.16
C ALA A 184 12.39 -7.18 -5.49
N VAL A 185 12.60 -6.68 -6.72
CA VAL A 185 12.01 -5.43 -7.21
C VAL A 185 10.49 -5.52 -7.26
N ILE A 186 9.94 -6.61 -7.81
CA ILE A 186 8.49 -6.82 -7.85
C ILE A 186 7.92 -6.84 -6.43
N SER A 187 8.52 -7.61 -5.51
CA SER A 187 8.06 -7.66 -4.12
C SER A 187 8.10 -6.27 -3.46
N PHE A 188 9.15 -5.50 -3.70
CA PHE A 188 9.30 -4.16 -3.14
C PHE A 188 8.28 -3.16 -3.70
N LEU A 189 8.04 -3.19 -5.02
CA LEU A 189 7.07 -2.32 -5.67
C LEU A 189 5.61 -2.69 -5.35
N THR A 190 5.35 -3.95 -5.00
CA THR A 190 3.99 -4.41 -4.68
C THR A 190 3.59 -4.05 -3.24
N VAL A 191 4.56 -3.97 -2.31
CA VAL A 191 4.28 -3.71 -0.88
C VAL A 191 4.43 -2.22 -0.58
N HIS A 192 3.31 -1.51 -0.56
CA HIS A 192 3.25 -0.14 -0.04
C HIS A 192 3.02 -0.17 1.48
N LYS A 193 4.04 0.21 2.26
CA LYS A 193 3.88 0.45 3.70
C LYS A 193 3.28 1.83 3.91
N THR A 194 1.98 1.88 4.19
CA THR A 194 1.32 3.11 4.62
C THR A 194 1.61 3.35 6.09
N ASN A 195 2.50 4.31 6.38
CA ASN A 195 2.65 4.80 7.74
C ASN A 195 1.49 5.74 8.03
N LEU A 196 0.60 5.34 8.93
CA LEU A 196 -0.50 6.20 9.37
C LEU A 196 0.08 7.38 10.18
N PRO A 197 -0.32 8.62 9.89
CA PRO A 197 0.18 9.81 10.60
C PRO A 197 -0.25 9.86 12.07
N PHE A 198 -1.39 9.23 12.39
CA PHE A 198 -1.94 9.18 13.74
C PHE A 198 -2.65 7.84 13.96
N THR A 199 -2.69 7.38 15.21
CA THR A 199 -3.41 6.17 15.62
C THR A 199 -4.60 6.45 16.54
N THR A 200 -4.71 7.68 17.05
CA THR A 200 -5.75 8.11 17.99
C THR A 200 -6.42 9.40 17.54
N LEU A 201 -7.68 9.60 17.92
CA LEU A 201 -8.38 10.88 17.69
C LEU A 201 -7.71 12.07 18.37
N GLU A 202 -7.10 11.84 19.54
CA GLU A 202 -6.41 12.90 20.27
C GLU A 202 -5.22 13.43 19.46
N GLN A 203 -4.44 12.53 18.85
CA GLN A 203 -3.37 12.92 17.93
C GLN A 203 -3.90 13.66 16.70
N LEU A 204 -5.04 13.21 16.15
CA LEU A 204 -5.69 13.91 15.03
C LEU A 204 -6.19 15.32 15.44
N HIS A 205 -6.72 15.47 16.65
CA HIS A 205 -7.19 16.77 17.14
C HIS A 205 -6.03 17.75 17.38
N GLN A 206 -4.91 17.25 17.88
CA GLN A 206 -3.70 18.04 18.10
C GLN A 206 -3.03 18.42 16.76
N ASP A 207 -3.07 17.53 15.76
CA ASP A 207 -2.51 17.77 14.44
C ASP A 207 -3.45 18.59 13.55
N LYS A 208 -3.23 19.91 13.50
CA LYS A 208 -4.00 20.85 12.67
C LYS A 208 -3.65 20.81 11.18
N THR A 209 -2.75 19.94 10.76
CA THR A 209 -2.36 19.80 9.35
C THR A 209 -3.49 19.18 8.51
N TYR A 210 -4.31 18.32 9.13
CA TYR A 210 -5.38 17.60 8.46
C TYR A 210 -6.73 18.28 8.69
N THR A 211 -7.44 18.60 7.61
CA THR A 211 -8.83 19.04 7.70
C THR A 211 -9.75 17.82 7.71
N VAL A 212 -10.53 17.68 8.78
CA VAL A 212 -11.48 16.58 8.91
C VAL A 212 -12.78 16.95 8.19
N ARG A 213 -13.24 16.07 7.31
CA ARG A 213 -14.50 16.23 6.59
C ARG A 213 -15.46 15.10 6.93
N ALA A 214 -16.73 15.45 7.05
CA ALA A 214 -17.80 14.48 7.22
C ALA A 214 -18.99 14.88 6.35
N VAL A 215 -19.68 13.87 5.84
CA VAL A 215 -20.90 14.07 5.06
C VAL A 215 -22.01 14.52 6.01
N ARG A 216 -22.63 15.65 5.69
CA ARG A 216 -23.72 16.21 6.49
C ARG A 216 -24.92 15.25 6.52
N GLY A 217 -25.52 15.06 7.69
CA GLY A 217 -26.63 14.12 7.87
C GLY A 217 -26.25 12.63 7.83
N SER A 218 -24.96 12.31 7.79
CA SER A 218 -24.48 10.95 8.09
C SER A 218 -24.65 10.64 9.58
N SER A 219 -24.86 9.37 9.92
CA SER A 219 -24.96 8.96 11.32
C SER A 219 -23.69 9.26 12.12
N THR A 220 -22.52 9.15 11.49
CA THR A 220 -21.24 9.48 12.11
C THR A 220 -21.18 10.97 12.47
N PHE A 221 -21.53 11.86 11.53
CA PHE A 221 -21.57 13.30 11.78
C PHE A 221 -22.54 13.65 12.92
N GLU A 222 -23.74 13.09 12.91
CA GLU A 222 -24.73 13.34 13.97
C GLU A 222 -24.27 12.83 15.33
N THR A 223 -23.61 11.66 15.38
CA THR A 223 -23.06 11.12 16.63
C THR A 223 -22.00 12.05 17.21
N PHE A 224 -21.07 12.54 16.37
CA PHE A 224 -20.08 13.53 16.82
C PHE A 224 -20.72 14.84 17.25
N ARG A 225 -21.76 15.31 16.55
CA ARG A 225 -22.50 16.53 16.89
C ARG A 225 -23.14 16.45 18.27
N VAL A 226 -23.84 15.35 18.56
CA VAL A 226 -24.48 15.11 19.86
C VAL A 226 -23.44 15.03 20.97
N CYS A 227 -22.37 14.25 20.77
CA CYS A 227 -21.29 14.15 21.76
C CYS A 227 -20.63 15.51 22.06
N CYS A 228 -20.48 16.36 21.05
CA CYS A 228 -19.93 17.71 21.22
C CYS A 228 -20.88 18.69 21.93
N GLN A 229 -22.19 18.46 21.88
CA GLN A 229 -23.16 19.26 22.64
C GLN A 229 -23.23 18.85 24.11
N ASP A 230 -23.11 17.55 24.40
CA ASP A 230 -23.11 17.03 25.77
C ASP A 230 -21.83 17.38 26.54
N VAL A 231 -20.70 17.45 25.83
CA VAL A 231 -19.38 17.74 26.40
C VAL A 231 -19.03 19.17 26.04
N ASN A 232 -19.27 20.11 26.96
CA ASN A 232 -19.00 21.55 26.85
C ASN A 232 -17.47 21.87 26.80
N LEU A 233 -16.71 21.20 25.93
CA LEU A 233 -15.26 21.30 25.83
C LEU A 233 -14.81 21.87 24.49
N HIS A 234 -13.79 22.72 24.57
CA HIS A 234 -12.96 23.26 23.49
C HIS A 234 -12.20 22.19 22.67
N THR A 235 -12.56 20.91 22.77
CA THR A 235 -11.86 19.74 22.21
C THR A 235 -12.69 19.04 21.13
N CYS A 236 -13.63 19.76 20.52
CA CYS A 236 -14.41 19.23 19.40
C CYS A 236 -13.64 19.39 18.09
N ILE A 237 -13.59 18.32 17.30
CA ILE A 237 -13.04 18.36 15.95
C ILE A 237 -14.06 19.08 15.07
N GLU A 238 -13.67 20.23 14.52
CA GLU A 238 -14.49 20.95 13.55
C GLU A 238 -14.48 20.20 12.22
N PHE A 239 -15.66 19.74 11.80
CA PHE A 239 -15.85 19.11 10.50
C PHE A 239 -16.20 20.17 9.46
N THR A 240 -15.50 20.19 8.33
CA THR A 240 -16.01 20.88 7.14
C THR A 240 -16.97 19.95 6.41
N THR A 241 -18.23 20.38 6.21
CA THR A 241 -19.23 19.60 5.49
C THR A 241 -19.00 19.66 3.99
N GLU A 242 -19.07 18.52 3.30
CA GLU A 242 -19.25 18.50 1.84
C GLU A 242 -20.72 18.79 1.51
N GLY A 243 -20.94 19.66 0.53
CA GLY A 243 -22.26 20.09 0.05
C GLY A 243 -22.81 19.19 -1.03
#